data_AF-A0A2K3N2M7-F1
#
_entry.id   AF-A0A2K3N2M7-F1
#
_cell.length_a   1.000
_cell.length_b   1.000
_cell.length_c   1.000
_cell.angle_alpha   90.00
_cell.angle_beta   90.00
_cell.angle_gamma   90.00
#
_symmetry.space_group_name_H-M   'P 1'
#
loop_
_entity.id
_entity.type
_entity.pdbx_description
1 polymer ?
#
loop_
_entity_poly.entity_id
_entity_poly.type
_entity_poly.pdbx_seq_one_letter_code
_entity_poly.pdbx_strand_id
1 'polypeptide(L)'
;MNMIFQVVLAAQLFCWTGQFIGHGVFEKRAPALLDNLAQAFLMAPFFVVLEILQSTIGYEPYPGFEKRVKAKIAANIKEWKEKKKQKKSA
;
A
#
# COMPACT_ATOMS: atom_id res chain seq x y z
N MET A 1 -23.36 27.60 18.70
CA MET A 1 -22.88 26.94 17.45
C MET A 1 -21.37 26.73 17.57
N ASN A 2 -20.91 25.77 18.38
CA ASN A 2 -19.46 25.50 18.57
C ASN A 2 -19.18 24.04 19.00
N MET A 3 -20.16 23.37 19.64
CA MET A 3 -19.96 22.04 20.21
C MET A 3 -19.77 20.94 19.16
N ILE A 4 -20.53 20.99 18.06
CA ILE A 4 -20.46 19.99 16.98
C ILE A 4 -19.08 20.02 16.31
N PHE A 5 -18.56 21.22 16.03
CA PHE A 5 -17.27 21.38 15.36
C PHE A 5 -16.10 20.88 16.22
N GLN A 6 -16.16 21.10 17.53
CA GLN A 6 -15.17 20.58 18.48
C GLN A 6 -15.20 19.05 18.58
N VAL A 7 -16.40 18.45 18.63
CA VAL A 7 -16.55 16.98 18.65
C VAL A 7 -16.06 16.36 17.35
N VAL A 8 -16.40 16.95 16.20
CA VAL A 8 -15.93 16.47 14.89
C VAL A 8 -14.40 16.59 14.79
N LEU A 9 -13.80 17.71 15.22
CA LEU A 9 -12.34 17.87 15.24
C LEU A 9 -11.65 16.85 16.16
N ALA A 10 -12.19 16.64 17.36
CA ALA A 10 -11.64 15.67 18.31
C ALA A 10 -11.72 14.25 17.77
N ALA A 11 -12.88 13.85 17.22
CA ALA A 11 -13.05 12.54 16.59
C ALA A 11 -12.13 12.38 15.37
N GLN A 12 -11.99 13.42 14.55
CA GLN A 12 -11.12 13.40 13.37
C GLN A 12 -9.66 13.19 13.78
N LEU A 13 -9.17 13.93 14.77
CA LEU A 13 -7.80 13.80 15.29
C LEU A 13 -7.58 12.39 15.86
N PHE A 14 -8.52 11.87 16.65
CA PHE A 14 -8.40 10.55 17.25
C PHE A 14 -8.40 9.42 16.21
N CYS A 15 -9.31 9.48 15.23
CA CYS A 15 -9.37 8.53 14.12
C CYS A 15 -8.10 8.60 13.27
N TRP A 16 -7.58 9.80 12.99
CA TRP A 16 -6.37 9.96 12.19
C TRP A 16 -5.14 9.45 12.94
N THR A 17 -5.01 9.74 14.24
CA THR A 17 -3.94 9.18 15.09
C THR A 17 -4.02 7.65 15.13
N GLY A 18 -5.21 7.07 15.27
CA GLY A 18 -5.41 5.63 15.20
C GLY A 18 -5.03 5.03 13.83
N GLN A 19 -5.34 5.74 12.75
CA GLN A 19 -5.03 5.34 11.38
C GLN A 19 -3.51 5.33 11.12
N PHE A 20 -2.79 6.35 11.61
CA PHE A 20 -1.32 6.42 11.53
C PHE A 20 -0.62 5.38 12.41
N ILE A 21 -1.12 5.17 13.63
CA ILE A 21 -0.56 4.16 14.55
C ILE A 21 -0.82 2.75 14.00
N GLY A 22 -2.03 2.47 13.52
CA GLY A 22 -2.40 1.20 12.90
C GLY A 22 -1.49 0.87 11.72
N HIS A 23 -1.36 1.78 10.75
CA HIS A 23 -0.47 1.57 9.59
C HIS A 23 1.01 1.49 9.99
N GLY A 24 1.47 2.38 10.88
CA GLY A 24 2.87 2.46 11.30
C GLY A 24 3.34 1.23 12.08
N VAL A 25 2.48 0.69 12.94
CA VAL A 25 2.79 -0.48 13.78
C VAL A 25 2.64 -1.79 13.02
N PHE A 26 1.61 -1.95 12.18
CA PHE A 26 1.37 -3.21 11.45
C PHE A 26 2.27 -3.40 10.23
N GLU A 27 2.65 -2.35 9.50
CA GLU A 27 3.38 -2.54 8.23
C GLU A 27 4.91 -2.34 8.33
N LYS A 28 5.44 -1.66 9.38
CA LYS A 28 6.90 -1.38 9.58
C LYS A 28 7.65 -0.98 8.29
N ARG A 29 6.94 -0.37 7.36
CA ARG A 29 7.40 0.16 6.08
C ARG A 29 7.19 1.67 6.18
N ALA A 30 8.20 2.46 5.80
CA ALA A 30 7.92 3.83 5.40
C ALA A 30 6.80 3.73 4.36
N PRO A 31 5.70 4.46 4.52
CA PRO A 31 4.58 4.32 3.61
C PRO A 31 5.13 4.50 2.19
N ALA A 32 4.89 3.55 1.29
CA ALA A 32 5.11 3.79 -0.15
C ALA A 32 4.31 5.02 -0.62
N LEU A 33 3.34 5.40 0.21
CA LEU A 33 2.61 6.64 0.19
C LEU A 33 3.52 7.89 0.35
N LEU A 34 4.56 7.91 1.19
CA LEU A 34 5.39 9.12 1.37
C LEU A 34 6.35 9.41 0.20
N ASP A 35 6.67 8.40 -0.62
CA ASP A 35 7.50 8.59 -1.82
C ASP A 35 6.65 8.82 -3.09
N ASN A 36 5.44 8.26 -3.19
CA ASN A 36 4.51 8.50 -4.30
C ASN A 36 3.04 8.15 -3.94
N LEU A 37 2.45 8.91 -3.01
CA LEU A 37 1.12 8.71 -2.40
C LEU A 37 0.00 8.51 -3.42
N ALA A 38 -0.03 9.42 -4.39
CA ALA A 38 -1.03 9.40 -5.44
C ALA A 38 -0.94 8.12 -6.27
N GLN A 39 0.26 7.67 -6.63
CA GLN A 39 0.42 6.45 -7.42
C GLN A 39 0.02 5.20 -6.64
N ALA A 40 0.42 5.07 -5.38
CA ALA A 40 0.07 3.93 -4.55
C ALA A 40 -1.45 3.86 -4.32
N PHE A 41 -2.08 5.01 -4.06
CA PHE A 41 -3.51 5.08 -3.81
C PHE A 41 -4.33 4.83 -5.08
N LEU A 42 -3.87 5.33 -6.24
CA LEU A 42 -4.50 5.06 -7.53
C LEU A 42 -4.33 3.60 -7.94
N MET A 43 -3.14 3.00 -7.78
CA MET A 43 -2.87 1.62 -8.20
C MET A 43 -3.45 0.54 -7.30
N ALA A 44 -3.66 0.81 -6.00
CA ALA A 44 -4.17 -0.21 -5.08
C ALA A 44 -5.54 -0.78 -5.50
N PRO A 45 -6.56 0.04 -5.85
CA PRO A 45 -7.82 -0.47 -6.40
C PRO A 45 -7.65 -1.32 -7.66
N PHE A 46 -6.80 -0.89 -8.61
CA PHE A 46 -6.54 -1.67 -9.83
C PHE A 46 -5.87 -3.00 -9.53
N PHE A 47 -4.95 -3.04 -8.56
CA PHE A 47 -4.27 -4.26 -8.17
C PHE A 47 -5.25 -5.30 -7.61
N VAL A 48 -6.15 -4.87 -6.71
CA VAL A 48 -7.18 -5.75 -6.14
C VAL A 48 -8.14 -6.27 -7.21
N VAL A 49 -8.58 -5.41 -8.13
CA VAL A 49 -9.46 -5.83 -9.24
C VAL A 49 -8.75 -6.85 -10.14
N LEU A 50 -7.49 -6.60 -10.51
CA LEU A 50 -6.70 -7.53 -11.33
C LEU A 50 -6.44 -8.86 -10.61
N GLU A 51 -6.18 -8.84 -9.30
CA GLU A 51 -5.97 -10.04 -8.49
C GLU A 51 -7.24 -10.89 -8.37
N ILE A 52 -8.40 -10.25 -8.19
CA ILE A 52 -9.70 -10.93 -8.22
C ILE A 52 -9.95 -11.51 -9.61
N LEU A 53 -9.76 -10.74 -10.68
CA LEU A 53 -9.90 -11.22 -12.06
C LEU A 53 -8.99 -12.43 -12.33
N GLN A 54 -7.74 -12.40 -11.87
CA GLN A 54 -6.84 -13.54 -12.01
C GLN A 54 -7.30 -14.74 -11.17
N SER A 55 -7.73 -14.52 -9.93
CA SER A 55 -8.05 -15.60 -9.00
C SER A 55 -9.42 -16.25 -9.26
N THR A 56 -10.41 -15.49 -9.72
CA THR A 56 -11.79 -15.98 -9.91
C THR A 56 -12.12 -16.30 -11.37
N ILE A 57 -11.53 -15.57 -12.32
CA ILE A 57 -11.82 -15.72 -13.76
C ILE A 57 -10.65 -16.39 -14.50
N GLY A 58 -9.48 -16.52 -13.88
CA GLY A 58 -8.28 -17.03 -14.56
C GLY A 58 -7.80 -16.04 -15.63
N TYR A 59 -7.90 -14.73 -15.35
CA TYR A 59 -7.57 -13.68 -16.31
C TYR A 59 -6.12 -13.79 -16.81
N GLU A 60 -5.98 -14.28 -18.04
CA GLU A 60 -4.71 -14.41 -18.74
C GLU A 60 -4.77 -13.62 -20.06
N PRO A 61 -4.50 -12.30 -20.04
CA PRO A 61 -4.62 -11.45 -21.23
C PRO A 61 -3.64 -11.88 -22.35
N TYR A 62 -2.57 -12.57 -21.98
CA TYR A 62 -1.63 -13.19 -22.92
C TYR A 62 -0.88 -14.34 -22.21
N PRO A 63 -0.39 -15.35 -22.97
CA PRO A 63 0.30 -16.49 -22.41
C PRO A 63 1.50 -16.08 -21.54
N GLY A 64 1.46 -16.52 -20.28
CA GLY A 64 2.52 -16.26 -19.30
C GLY A 64 2.49 -14.87 -18.64
N PHE A 65 1.35 -14.15 -18.70
CA PHE A 65 1.16 -12.88 -17.98
C PHE A 65 1.42 -13.02 -16.48
N GLU A 66 0.76 -13.99 -15.83
CA GLU A 66 0.88 -14.21 -14.40
C GLU A 66 2.34 -14.46 -13.97
N LYS A 67 3.06 -15.32 -14.72
CA LYS A 67 4.47 -15.60 -14.45
C LYS A 67 5.34 -14.34 -14.54
N ARG A 68 5.11 -13.50 -15.56
CA ARG A 68 5.84 -12.22 -15.72
C ARG A 68 5.53 -11.24 -14.59
N VAL A 69 4.26 -11.13 -14.20
CA VAL A 69 3.83 -10.27 -13.08
C VAL A 69 4.48 -10.75 -11.78
N LYS A 70 4.38 -12.04 -11.45
CA LYS A 70 5.00 -12.64 -10.25
C LYS A 70 6.52 -12.45 -10.23
N ALA A 71 7.20 -12.64 -11.36
CA ALA A 71 8.65 -12.43 -11.46
C ALA A 71 9.03 -10.96 -11.18
N LYS A 72 8.27 -10.01 -11.73
CA LYS A 72 8.51 -8.57 -11.52
C LYS A 72 8.23 -8.14 -10.08
N ILE A 73 7.18 -8.68 -9.45
CA ILE A 73 6.88 -8.47 -8.03
C ILE A 73 8.03 -9.00 -7.16
N ALA A 74 8.50 -10.22 -7.41
CA ALA A 74 9.59 -10.83 -6.65
C ALA A 74 10.90 -10.02 -6.77
N ALA A 75 11.23 -9.55 -7.97
CA ALA A 75 12.38 -8.67 -8.20
C ALA A 75 12.26 -7.36 -7.41
N ASN A 76 11.11 -6.67 -7.48
CA ASN A 76 10.85 -5.45 -6.73
C ASN A 76 10.95 -5.65 -5.20
N ILE A 77 10.45 -6.78 -4.68
CA ILE A 77 10.55 -7.10 -3.26
C ILE A 77 12.02 -7.30 -2.86
N LYS A 78 12.82 -7.97 -3.70
CA LYS A 78 14.24 -8.19 -3.45
C LYS A 78 15.01 -6.87 -3.42
N GLU A 79 14.84 -6.02 -4.44
CA GLU A 79 15.45 -4.68 -4.49
C GLU A 79 15.05 -3.82 -3.28
N TRP A 80 13.77 -3.86 -2.89
CA TRP A 80 13.30 -3.13 -1.70
C TRP A 80 13.97 -3.63 -0.41
N LYS A 81 14.13 -4.95 -0.25
CA LYS A 81 14.83 -5.54 0.91
C LYS A 81 16.32 -5.13 0.93
N GLU A 82 16.98 -5.12 -0.23
CA GLU A 82 18.39 -4.72 -0.36
C GLU A 82 18.58 -3.22 -0.06
N LYS A 83 17.73 -2.34 -0.63
CA LYS A 83 17.73 -0.91 -0.32
C LYS A 83 17.48 -0.64 1.17
N LYS A 84 16.56 -1.39 1.80
CA LYS A 84 16.30 -1.27 3.25
C LYS A 84 17.50 -1.73 4.10
N LYS A 85 18.26 -2.72 3.63
CA LYS A 85 19.47 -3.22 4.32
C LYS A 85 20.62 -2.22 4.24
N GLN A 86 20.85 -1.59 3.07
CA GLN A 86 21.85 -0.55 2.89
C GLN A 86 21.55 0.71 3.73
N LYS A 87 20.28 1.16 3.75
CA LYS A 87 19.83 2.33 4.52
C LYS A 87 19.87 2.15 6.05
N LYS A 88 20.11 0.92 6.53
CA LYS A 88 20.25 0.58 7.96
C LYS A 88 21.71 0.39 8.40
N SER A 89 22.64 0.34 7.44
CA SER A 89 24.09 0.19 7.67
C SER A 89 24.88 1.50 7.45
N ALA A 90 24.22 2.56 7.00
CA ALA A 90 24.70 3.94 7.02
C ALA A 90 24.07 4.68 8.21
#